data_AF-A0A7W2FV31-F1
#
_entry.id   AF-A0A7W2FV31-F1
#
_cell.length_a   1.000
_cell.length_b   1.000
_cell.length_c   1.000
_cell.angle_alpha   90.00
_cell.angle_beta   90.00
_cell.angle_gamma   90.00
#
_symmetry.space_group_name_H-M   'P 1'
#
loop_
_entity.id
_entity.type
_entity.pdbx_description
1 polymer ?
#
loop_
_entity_poly.entity_id
_entity_poly.type
_entity_poly.pdbx_seq_one_letter_code
_entity_poly.pdbx_strand_id
1 'polypeptide(L)'
;MIPELFHDDVQFDREGFKLRLRQAQDYYGYTQQQVADAIGVQRSKYAKWVLTERSELPDLGELTRLCVFYQQWPIWFLAGVQGPSRHKGQQLLQDDLFA
;
A
#
# COMPACT_ATOMS: atom_id res chain seq x y z
N MET A 1 -0.03 31.67 19.12
CA MET A 1 -0.14 30.76 17.97
C MET A 1 1.22 30.12 17.80
N ILE A 2 1.38 28.86 18.17
CA ILE A 2 2.70 28.19 18.20
C ILE A 2 2.93 27.58 16.82
N PRO A 3 3.84 28.12 15.98
CA PRO A 3 4.13 27.57 14.65
C PRO A 3 4.85 26.22 14.74
N GLU A 4 5.40 25.88 15.91
CA GLU A 4 6.23 24.71 16.17
C GLU A 4 5.47 23.38 16.25
N LEU A 5 4.13 23.42 16.27
CA LEU A 5 3.29 22.22 16.37
C LEU A 5 3.15 21.45 15.04
N PHE A 6 3.74 21.95 13.96
CA PHE A 6 3.70 21.35 12.62
C PHE A 6 5.09 21.09 12.03
N HIS A 7 6.15 21.01 12.85
CA HIS A 7 7.53 20.82 12.37
C HIS A 7 8.01 19.36 12.28
N ASP A 8 7.09 18.42 12.05
CA ASP A 8 7.46 17.20 11.34
C ASP A 8 6.54 17.15 10.12
N ASP A 9 6.96 17.84 9.05
CA ASP A 9 6.42 17.56 7.73
C ASP A 9 6.56 16.04 7.55
N VAL A 10 5.44 15.31 7.54
CA VAL A 10 5.45 13.88 7.20
C VAL A 10 5.98 13.81 5.77
N GLN A 11 7.30 13.69 5.63
CA GLN A 11 7.94 13.68 4.34
C GLN A 11 7.57 12.37 3.69
N PHE A 12 6.85 12.49 2.57
CA PHE A 12 6.47 11.36 1.76
C PHE A 12 7.73 10.68 1.21
N ASP A 13 8.09 9.55 1.81
CA ASP A 13 9.25 8.76 1.44
C ASP A 13 8.90 7.86 0.24
N ARG A 14 9.42 8.23 -0.95
CA ARG A 14 9.22 7.48 -2.19
C ARG A 14 9.84 6.09 -2.13
N GLU A 15 11.01 5.96 -1.52
CA GLU A 15 11.67 4.67 -1.36
C GLU A 15 10.90 3.80 -0.37
N GLY A 16 10.41 4.39 0.72
CA GLY A 16 9.50 3.74 1.65
C GLY A 16 8.21 3.25 0.98
N PHE A 17 7.59 4.07 0.13
CA PHE A 17 6.41 3.68 -0.64
C PHE A 17 6.69 2.46 -1.51
N LYS A 18 7.76 2.50 -2.30
CA LYS A 18 8.19 1.40 -3.17
C LYS A 18 8.46 0.12 -2.38
N LEU A 19 9.17 0.22 -1.25
CA LEU A 19 9.46 -0.91 -0.37
C LEU A 19 8.17 -1.54 0.15
N ARG A 20 7.22 -0.72 0.63
CA ARG A 20 5.93 -1.21 1.15
C ARG A 20 5.04 -1.79 0.07
N LEU A 21 5.02 -1.21 -1.12
CA LEU A 21 4.30 -1.78 -2.26
C LEU A 21 4.86 -3.15 -2.67
N ARG A 22 6.18 -3.32 -2.65
CA ARG A 22 6.82 -4.62 -2.86
C ARG A 22 6.48 -5.62 -1.73
N GLN A 23 6.57 -5.18 -0.48
CA GLN A 23 6.22 -6.02 0.68
C GLN A 23 4.76 -6.49 0.61
N ALA A 24 3.83 -5.61 0.25
CA ALA A 24 2.43 -5.98 0.06
C ALA A 24 2.30 -7.02 -1.07
N GLN A 25 2.94 -6.76 -2.22
CA GLN A 25 2.94 -7.70 -3.34
C GLN A 25 3.44 -9.10 -2.94
N ASP A 26 4.59 -9.16 -2.26
CA ASP A 26 5.23 -10.41 -1.85
C ASP A 26 4.40 -11.14 -0.77
N TYR A 27 3.86 -10.40 0.20
CA TYR A 27 3.05 -10.95 1.29
C TYR A 27 1.78 -11.64 0.79
N TYR A 28 1.10 -11.04 -0.19
CA TYR A 28 -0.12 -11.60 -0.78
C TYR A 28 0.16 -12.54 -1.97
N GLY A 29 1.41 -12.67 -2.41
CA GLY A 29 1.81 -13.55 -3.50
C GLY A 29 1.28 -13.14 -4.87
N TYR A 30 1.05 -11.84 -5.11
CA TYR A 30 0.52 -11.36 -6.38
C TYR A 30 1.62 -11.07 -7.40
N THR A 31 1.35 -11.37 -8.67
CA THR A 31 2.19 -10.89 -9.77
C THR A 31 1.91 -9.40 -10.05
N GLN A 32 2.86 -8.70 -10.66
CA GLN A 32 2.66 -7.31 -11.07
C GLN A 32 1.48 -7.12 -12.04
N GLN A 33 1.24 -8.11 -12.90
CA GLN A 33 0.13 -8.08 -13.85
C GLN A 33 -1.22 -8.16 -13.11
N GLN A 34 -1.37 -9.09 -12.16
CA GLN A 34 -2.59 -9.23 -11.37
C GLN A 34 -2.94 -7.94 -10.60
N VAL A 35 -1.95 -7.30 -9.98
CA VAL A 35 -2.18 -6.04 -9.26
C VAL A 35 -2.57 -4.92 -10.22
N ALA A 36 -1.86 -4.79 -11.34
CA ALA A 36 -2.13 -3.77 -12.35
C ALA A 36 -3.54 -3.91 -12.94
N ASP A 37 -3.96 -5.13 -13.26
CA ASP A 37 -5.30 -5.43 -13.76
C ASP A 37 -6.37 -5.11 -12.71
N ALA A 38 -6.14 -5.50 -11.44
CA ALA A 38 -7.08 -5.27 -10.36
C ALA A 38 -7.31 -3.79 -10.05
N ILE A 39 -6.28 -2.95 -10.17
CA ILE A 39 -6.39 -1.50 -9.94
C ILE A 39 -6.64 -0.72 -11.24
N GLY A 40 -6.72 -1.39 -12.39
CA GLY A 40 -7.02 -0.77 -13.69
C GLY A 40 -5.93 0.19 -14.17
N VAL A 41 -4.66 -0.21 -14.08
CA VAL A 41 -3.51 0.53 -14.63
C VAL A 41 -2.69 -0.35 -15.57
N GLN A 42 -1.86 0.26 -16.42
CA GLN A 42 -0.93 -0.51 -17.24
C GLN A 42 0.13 -1.18 -16.36
N ARG A 43 0.47 -2.44 -16.65
CA ARG A 43 1.53 -3.18 -15.94
C ARG A 43 2.86 -2.40 -15.93
N SER A 44 3.21 -1.75 -17.04
CA SER A 44 4.42 -0.91 -17.15
C SER A 44 4.43 0.24 -16.15
N LYS A 45 3.27 0.88 -15.91
CA LYS A 45 3.10 1.94 -14.90
C LYS A 45 3.28 1.38 -13.49
N TYR A 46 2.64 0.25 -13.18
CA TYR A 46 2.82 -0.42 -11.89
C TYR A 46 4.29 -0.84 -11.64
N ALA A 47 4.95 -1.39 -12.66
CA ALA A 47 6.34 -1.78 -12.57
C ALA A 47 7.27 -0.58 -12.26
N LYS A 48 6.98 0.62 -12.78
CA LYS A 48 7.74 1.83 -12.44
C LYS A 48 7.68 2.15 -10.95
N TRP A 49 6.52 1.94 -10.32
CA TRP A 49 6.33 2.16 -8.88
C TRP A 49 7.13 1.17 -8.01
N VAL A 50 7.29 -0.07 -8.47
CA VAL A 50 7.94 -1.15 -7.70
C VAL A 50 9.45 -1.27 -7.96
N LEU A 51 9.90 -0.95 -9.17
CA LEU A 51 11.24 -1.32 -9.66
C LEU A 51 12.18 -0.14 -9.90
N THR A 52 11.70 1.08 -10.14
CA THR A 52 12.56 2.19 -10.58
C THR A 52 12.86 3.17 -9.45
N GLU A 53 14.08 3.74 -9.43
CA GLU A 53 14.51 4.79 -8.49
C GLU A 53 13.88 6.16 -8.81
N ARG A 54 13.37 6.35 -10.02
CA ARG A 54 12.66 7.57 -10.44
C ARG A 54 11.18 7.57 -10.01
N SER A 55 10.84 6.84 -8.95
CA SER A 55 9.49 6.40 -8.61
C SER A 55 8.50 7.56 -8.73
N GLU A 56 7.73 7.55 -9.82
CA GLU A 56 6.50 8.31 -9.92
C GLU A 56 5.57 7.77 -8.82
N LEU A 57 5.01 8.65 -8.00
CA LEU A 57 3.98 8.22 -7.05
C LEU A 57 2.68 7.99 -7.82
N PRO A 58 1.84 7.02 -7.41
CA PRO A 58 0.48 6.93 -7.92
C PRO A 58 -0.26 8.24 -7.65
N ASP A 59 -1.16 8.62 -8.54
CA ASP A 59 -2.10 9.69 -8.22
C ASP A 59 -3.05 9.25 -7.08
N LEU A 60 -3.87 10.17 -6.57
CA LEU A 60 -4.76 9.87 -5.44
C LEU A 60 -5.76 8.75 -5.78
N GLY A 61 -6.26 8.66 -7.01
CA GLY A 61 -7.20 7.62 -7.43
C GLY A 61 -6.54 6.25 -7.54
N GLU A 62 -5.31 6.20 -8.02
CA GLU A 62 -4.47 5.00 -8.06
C GLU A 62 -4.08 4.53 -6.65
N LEU A 63 -3.68 5.45 -5.78
CA LEU A 63 -3.39 5.15 -4.38
C LEU A 63 -4.62 4.61 -3.66
N THR A 64 -5.79 5.19 -3.89
CA THR A 64 -7.06 4.72 -3.31
C THR A 64 -7.36 3.29 -3.74
N ARG A 65 -7.17 2.97 -5.04
CA ARG A 65 -7.36 1.61 -5.55
C ARG A 65 -6.36 0.61 -4.96
N LEU A 66 -5.09 1.00 -4.78
CA LEU A 66 -4.12 0.19 -4.05
C LEU A 66 -4.52 -0.06 -2.60
N CYS A 67 -5.02 0.97 -1.91
CA CYS A 67 -5.49 0.87 -0.53
C CYS A 67 -6.66 -0.11 -0.41
N VAL A 68 -7.64 -0.02 -1.31
CA VAL A 68 -8.77 -0.96 -1.36
C VAL A 68 -8.30 -2.38 -1.68
N PHE A 69 -7.43 -2.55 -2.69
CA PHE A 69 -6.94 -3.85 -3.11
C PHE A 69 -6.18 -4.58 -2.01
N TYR A 70 -5.26 -3.88 -1.33
CA TYR A 70 -4.44 -4.46 -0.25
C TYR A 70 -5.08 -4.36 1.15
N GLN A 71 -6.28 -3.78 1.25
CA GLN A 71 -6.96 -3.48 2.52
C GLN A 71 -6.05 -2.70 3.48
N GLN A 72 -5.36 -1.68 2.95
CA GLN A 72 -4.42 -0.84 3.69
C GLN A 72 -4.84 0.63 3.67
N TRP A 73 -4.29 1.40 4.60
CA TRP A 73 -4.53 2.83 4.71
C TRP A 73 -3.48 3.60 3.90
N PRO A 74 -3.83 4.76 3.31
CA PRO A 74 -2.88 5.57 2.55
C PRO A 74 -1.63 5.94 3.35
N ILE A 75 -1.79 6.25 4.65
CA ILE A 75 -0.68 6.62 5.53
C ILE A 75 0.33 5.49 5.72
N TRP A 76 -0.11 4.22 5.64
CA TRP A 76 0.80 3.09 5.69
C TRP A 76 1.73 3.10 4.49
N PHE A 77 1.17 3.17 3.27
CA PHE A 77 1.95 3.24 2.03
C PHE A 77 2.91 4.43 2.02
N LEU A 78 2.46 5.58 2.53
CA LEU A 78 3.18 6.85 2.39
C LEU A 78 4.21 7.12 3.49
N ALA A 79 3.93 6.75 4.74
CA ALA A 79 4.74 7.11 5.91
C ALA A 79 5.15 5.91 6.77
N GLY A 80 4.66 4.70 6.49
CA GLY A 80 5.03 3.50 7.24
C GLY A 80 4.55 3.47 8.69
N VAL A 81 3.65 4.37 9.09
CA VAL A 81 3.08 4.41 10.44
C VAL A 81 2.14 3.22 10.61
N GLN A 82 2.48 2.34 11.56
CA GLN A 82 1.83 1.04 11.88
C GLN A 82 1.53 0.17 10.65
N GLY A 83 2.42 -0.80 10.42
CA GLY A 83 2.30 -1.88 9.43
C GLY A 83 1.06 -2.77 9.59
N PRO A 84 0.83 -3.71 8.65
CA PRO A 84 -0.43 -4.42 8.48
C PRO A 84 -0.81 -5.18 9.75
N SER A 85 -1.60 -4.54 10.61
CA SER A 85 -2.44 -5.26 11.54
C SER A 85 -3.55 -5.87 10.70
N ARG A 86 -3.57 -7.20 10.61
CA ARG A 86 -4.82 -7.89 10.30
C ARG A 86 -5.90 -7.20 11.11
N HIS A 87 -6.94 -6.67 10.46
CA HIS A 87 -8.21 -6.54 11.15
C HIS A 87 -8.53 -7.96 11.62
N LYS A 88 -8.30 -8.20 12.91
CA LYS A 88 -8.34 -9.49 13.60
C LYS A 88 -9.79 -9.94 13.73
N GLY A 89 -10.54 -9.92 12.62
CA GLY A 89 -12.00 -9.98 12.57
C GLY A 89 -12.56 -10.78 11.39
N GLN A 90 -11.73 -11.52 10.64
CA GLN A 90 -12.21 -12.47 9.62
C GLN A 90 -11.56 -13.86 9.69
N GLN A 91 -10.73 -14.12 10.69
CA GLN A 91 -10.21 -15.46 10.96
C GLN A 91 -11.05 -16.23 12.01
N LEU A 92 -12.22 -15.72 12.39
CA LEU A 92 -13.17 -16.34 13.34
C LEU A 92 -14.47 -16.83 12.68
N LEU A 93 -14.52 -16.98 11.35
CA LEU A 93 -15.71 -17.47 10.64
C LEU A 93 -15.46 -18.67 9.73
N GLN A 94 -14.23 -19.18 9.65
CA GLN A 94 -13.94 -20.40 8.89
C GLN A 94 -13.64 -21.60 9.79
N ASP A 95 -13.19 -21.38 11.03
CA ASP A 95 -12.91 -22.47 11.97
C ASP A 95 -14.18 -22.96 12.71
N ASP A 96 -15.25 -22.14 12.80
CA ASP A 96 -16.53 -22.52 13.42
C ASP A 96 -17.55 -23.14 12.44
N LEU A 97 -17.20 -23.27 11.16
CA LEU A 97 -18.07 -23.89 10.14
C LEU A 97 -17.67 -25.32 9.79
N PHE A 98 -16.57 -25.83 10.37
CA PHE A 98 -16.09 -27.20 10.21
C PHE A 98 -15.60 -27.86 11.52
N ALA A 99 -15.98 -27.32 12.68
CA ALA A 99 -15.76 -27.95 14.00
C ALA A 99 -17.05 -28.56 14.56
#